data_AF-A0A3C0BGL6-F1
#
_entry.id   AF-A0A3C0BGL6-F1
#
_cell.length_a   1.000
_cell.length_b   1.000
_cell.length_c   1.000
_cell.angle_alpha   90.00
_cell.angle_beta   90.00
_cell.angle_gamma   90.00
#
_symmetry.space_group_name_H-M   'P 1'
#
loop_
_entity.id
_entity.type
_entity.pdbx_description
1 polymer ?
#
loop_
_entity_poly.entity_id
_entity_poly.type
_entity_poly.pdbx_seq_one_letter_code
_entity_poly.pdbx_strand_id
1 'polypeptide(L)'
;TWYSQVRPEMQKRQPGSDCEFFWFGEELGNVTTMTITHGAMAVSAACKYPERALMVYDLLRNDRECYNLINYGIEGTQYVFTDDGRRKKPDGYDSRRDALSTNFWWGRNDGIEIRDTGSDWQKFEEISRIYDKTKIDYPYSQLVWDFSGISRELGAIADVWGMYMARISYGKTDNPEAYVAEFRAALKKAGIETVIADLQKQLDDFNSQK
;
A
#
# COMPACT_ATOMS: atom_id res chain seq x y z
N THR A 1 1.04 6.37 9.63
CA THR A 1 0.99 7.85 9.59
C THR A 1 0.33 8.45 10.81
N TRP A 2 -0.90 8.06 11.19
CA TRP A 2 -1.55 8.67 12.36
C TRP A 2 -0.81 8.40 13.69
N TYR A 3 -0.66 7.13 14.09
CA TYR A 3 -0.01 6.76 15.35
C TYR A 3 1.49 7.11 15.38
N SER A 4 2.13 7.14 14.21
CA SER A 4 3.58 7.29 14.07
C SER A 4 4.05 8.73 13.82
N GLN A 5 3.16 9.64 13.41
CA GLN A 5 3.52 11.03 13.10
C GLN A 5 2.49 12.01 13.62
N VAL A 6 1.23 11.90 13.18
CA VAL A 6 0.20 12.91 13.45
C VAL A 6 -0.08 13.04 14.95
N ARG A 7 -0.43 11.92 15.61
CA ARG A 7 -0.77 11.95 17.04
C ARG A 7 0.40 12.39 17.92
N PRO A 8 1.62 11.82 17.78
CA PRO A 8 2.78 12.28 18.55
C PRO A 8 3.11 13.76 18.33
N GLU A 9 3.05 14.27 17.10
CA GLU A 9 3.36 15.68 16.82
C GLU A 9 2.26 16.62 17.32
N MET A 10 0.99 16.24 17.23
CA MET A 10 -0.11 17.02 17.80
C MET A 10 0.01 17.12 19.32
N GLN A 11 0.28 16.01 20.02
CA GLN A 11 0.48 16.03 21.47
C GLN A 11 1.64 16.94 21.91
N LYS A 12 2.70 17.06 21.10
CA LYS A 12 3.81 18.00 21.37
C LYS A 12 3.42 19.45 21.12
N ARG A 13 2.74 19.72 20.00
CA ARG A 13 2.39 21.09 19.57
C ARG A 13 1.23 21.68 20.38
N GLN A 14 0.31 20.83 20.80
CA GLN A 14 -0.88 21.17 21.57
C GLN A 14 -1.12 20.10 22.64
N PRO A 15 -0.41 20.16 23.78
CA PRO A 15 -0.60 19.21 24.86
C PRO A 15 -2.07 19.11 25.28
N GLY A 16 -2.60 17.89 25.34
CA GLY A 16 -4.01 17.63 25.64
C GLY A 16 -4.90 17.57 24.39
N SER A 17 -4.36 17.76 23.18
CA SER A 17 -5.06 17.45 21.95
C SER A 17 -5.28 15.93 21.85
N ASP A 18 -6.52 15.47 21.96
CA ASP A 18 -6.86 14.06 21.77
C ASP A 18 -7.11 13.78 20.29
N CYS A 19 -6.01 13.68 19.52
CA CYS A 19 -6.09 13.44 18.09
C CYS A 19 -6.46 11.98 17.81
N GLU A 20 -7.73 11.75 17.51
CA GLU A 20 -8.29 10.42 17.23
C GLU A 20 -8.14 10.00 15.75
N PHE A 21 -8.38 8.72 15.49
CA PHE A 21 -8.35 8.12 14.15
C PHE A 21 -9.65 7.42 13.84
N PHE A 22 -10.28 7.88 12.76
CA PHE A 22 -11.49 7.30 12.20
C PHE A 22 -11.12 6.61 10.90
N TRP A 23 -11.47 5.33 10.77
CA TRP A 23 -11.18 4.55 9.58
C TRP A 23 -12.46 4.29 8.79
N PHE A 24 -12.37 4.36 7.47
CA PHE A 24 -13.53 4.14 6.60
C PHE A 24 -14.06 2.72 6.75
N GLY A 25 -15.34 2.59 7.12
CA GLY A 25 -16.00 1.31 7.36
C GLY A 25 -16.21 0.99 8.84
N GLU A 26 -15.79 1.87 9.76
CA GLU A 26 -15.91 1.69 11.21
C GLU A 26 -17.33 1.38 11.68
N GLU A 27 -18.29 2.14 11.20
CA GLU A 27 -19.70 2.04 11.58
C GLU A 27 -20.33 0.71 11.17
N LEU A 28 -19.76 0.07 10.15
CA LEU A 28 -20.24 -1.19 9.58
C LEU A 28 -19.34 -2.38 9.93
N GLY A 29 -18.25 -2.16 10.68
CA GLY A 29 -17.24 -3.19 10.95
C GLY A 29 -16.59 -3.73 9.67
N ASN A 30 -16.55 -2.96 8.59
CA ASN A 30 -16.08 -3.43 7.29
C ASN A 30 -14.60 -3.10 7.09
N VAL A 31 -13.72 -3.99 7.55
CA VAL A 31 -12.27 -3.94 7.29
C VAL A 31 -11.90 -5.12 6.42
N THR A 32 -11.17 -4.88 5.34
CA THR A 32 -10.54 -5.95 4.56
C THR A 32 -9.03 -5.90 4.77
N THR A 33 -8.41 -7.05 5.02
CA THR A 33 -6.95 -7.16 5.03
C THR A 33 -6.39 -6.81 3.66
N MET A 34 -5.15 -6.33 3.59
CA MET A 34 -4.53 -6.09 2.30
C MET A 34 -4.34 -7.41 1.55
N THR A 35 -4.42 -7.36 0.22
CA THR A 35 -4.05 -8.52 -0.62
C THR A 35 -2.61 -8.98 -0.32
N ILE A 36 -2.37 -10.28 -0.40
CA ILE A 36 -1.04 -10.89 -0.20
C ILE A 36 0.02 -10.37 -1.19
N THR A 37 -0.43 -9.82 -2.32
CA THR A 37 0.44 -9.22 -3.35
C THR A 37 0.73 -7.74 -3.11
N HIS A 38 0.17 -7.13 -2.07
CA HIS A 38 0.50 -5.76 -1.70
C HIS A 38 1.93 -5.72 -1.18
N GLY A 39 2.80 -4.89 -1.79
CA GLY A 39 4.22 -4.97 -1.49
C GLY A 39 5.00 -5.97 -2.35
N ALA A 40 4.37 -6.62 -3.34
CA ALA A 40 5.09 -7.59 -4.16
C ALA A 40 6.21 -6.92 -4.98
N MET A 41 7.35 -7.60 -5.04
CA MET A 41 8.43 -7.33 -5.99
C MET A 41 8.38 -8.36 -7.11
N ALA A 42 8.62 -7.92 -8.35
CA ALA A 42 8.69 -8.78 -9.52
C ALA A 42 10.11 -8.83 -10.06
N VAL A 43 10.56 -10.04 -10.42
CA VAL A 43 11.79 -10.24 -11.20
C VAL A 43 11.40 -10.23 -12.67
N SER A 44 12.09 -9.42 -13.48
CA SER A 44 11.86 -9.38 -14.92
C SER A 44 12.01 -10.76 -15.55
N ALA A 45 11.08 -11.12 -16.45
CA ALA A 45 11.18 -12.34 -17.26
C ALA A 45 12.44 -12.38 -18.14
N ALA A 46 13.07 -11.24 -18.40
CA ALA A 46 14.31 -11.12 -19.16
C ALA A 46 15.58 -11.15 -18.26
N CYS A 47 15.43 -11.31 -16.94
CA CYS A 47 16.58 -11.36 -16.03
C CYS A 47 17.49 -12.54 -16.37
N LYS A 48 18.78 -12.28 -16.57
CA LYS A 48 19.77 -13.33 -16.87
C LYS A 48 20.09 -14.22 -15.66
N TYR A 49 19.88 -13.71 -14.45
CA TYR A 49 20.23 -14.39 -13.19
C TYR A 49 19.11 -14.25 -12.14
N PRO A 50 17.90 -14.78 -12.41
CA PRO A 50 16.75 -14.58 -11.53
C PRO A 50 16.99 -15.16 -10.14
N GLU A 51 17.65 -16.31 -10.04
CA GLU A 51 18.01 -16.93 -8.75
C GLU A 51 18.90 -16.03 -7.90
N ARG A 52 19.92 -15.39 -8.51
CA ARG A 52 20.81 -14.46 -7.79
C ARG A 52 20.11 -13.19 -7.35
N ALA A 53 19.19 -12.68 -8.18
CA ALA A 53 18.34 -11.54 -7.79
C ALA A 53 17.47 -11.87 -6.57
N LEU A 54 16.89 -13.07 -6.53
CA LEU A 54 16.10 -13.54 -5.40
C LEU A 54 16.95 -13.77 -4.14
N MET A 55 18.18 -14.28 -4.27
CA MET A 55 19.09 -14.42 -3.12
C MET A 55 19.44 -13.07 -2.49
N VAL A 56 19.68 -12.03 -3.29
CA VAL A 56 19.93 -10.68 -2.76
C VAL A 56 18.68 -10.15 -2.03
N TYR A 57 17.50 -10.34 -2.63
CA TYR A 57 16.26 -9.92 -1.99
C TYR A 57 16.01 -10.64 -0.66
N ASP A 58 16.24 -11.96 -0.61
CA ASP A 58 16.12 -12.76 0.60
C ASP A 58 17.01 -12.21 1.71
N LEU A 59 18.28 -11.89 1.40
CA LEU A 59 19.19 -11.25 2.35
C LEU A 59 18.66 -9.90 2.84
N LEU A 60 18.25 -9.01 1.93
CA LEU A 60 17.73 -7.68 2.30
C LEU A 60 16.51 -7.76 3.22
N ARG A 61 15.68 -8.79 3.07
CA ARG A 61 14.42 -8.95 3.82
C ARG A 61 14.57 -9.73 5.12
N ASN A 62 15.48 -10.70 5.17
CA ASN A 62 15.51 -11.70 6.24
C ASN A 62 16.79 -11.65 7.08
N ASP A 63 17.91 -11.14 6.56
CA ASP A 63 19.10 -10.91 7.35
C ASP A 63 18.96 -9.63 8.19
N ARG A 64 19.24 -9.72 9.50
CA ARG A 64 18.99 -8.62 10.46
C ARG A 64 19.83 -7.38 10.16
N GLU A 65 21.09 -7.57 9.77
CA GLU A 65 22.00 -6.46 9.46
C GLU A 65 21.56 -5.76 8.17
N CYS A 66 21.30 -6.54 7.13
CA CYS A 66 20.83 -6.02 5.85
C CYS A 66 19.47 -5.31 5.99
N TYR A 67 18.53 -5.91 6.72
CA TYR A 67 17.21 -5.35 6.97
C TYR A 67 17.28 -4.02 7.73
N ASN A 68 18.08 -3.97 8.80
CA ASN A 68 18.26 -2.75 9.58
C ASN A 68 18.92 -1.65 8.74
N LEU A 69 19.96 -1.99 7.96
CA LEU A 69 20.64 -1.04 7.12
C LEU A 69 19.70 -0.42 6.09
N ILE A 70 18.92 -1.25 5.38
CA ILE A 70 18.03 -0.74 4.33
C ILE A 70 16.81 -0.01 4.90
N ASN A 71 16.26 -0.40 6.05
CA ASN A 71 15.07 0.24 6.61
C ASN A 71 15.38 1.44 7.53
N TYR A 72 16.49 1.38 8.28
CA TYR A 72 16.79 2.34 9.34
C TYR A 72 18.11 3.09 9.13
N GLY A 73 18.99 2.62 8.25
CA GLY A 73 20.29 3.22 8.01
C GLY A 73 21.38 2.68 8.93
N ILE A 74 22.38 3.50 9.20
CA ILE A 74 23.57 3.12 9.97
C ILE A 74 23.34 3.43 11.45
N GLU A 75 23.57 2.46 12.32
CA GLU A 75 23.54 2.66 13.77
C GLU A 75 24.59 3.69 14.20
N GLY A 76 24.23 4.57 15.14
CA GLY A 76 25.03 5.72 15.56
C GLY A 76 24.87 6.97 14.68
N THR A 77 24.34 6.84 13.46
CA THR A 77 24.07 7.97 12.57
C THR A 77 22.57 8.22 12.40
N GLN A 78 21.83 7.23 11.89
CA GLN A 78 20.40 7.35 11.68
C GLN A 78 19.57 6.97 12.90
N TYR A 79 20.05 5.97 13.65
CA TYR A 79 19.37 5.48 14.84
C TYR A 79 20.37 4.95 15.87
N VAL A 80 19.94 4.84 17.11
CA VAL A 80 20.62 4.10 18.19
C VAL A 80 19.60 3.26 18.94
N PHE A 81 20.04 2.16 19.54
CA PHE A 81 19.19 1.39 20.43
C PHE A 81 19.01 2.08 21.78
N THR A 82 17.82 1.92 22.34
CA THR A 82 17.53 2.15 23.75
C THR A 82 17.70 0.86 24.56
N ASP A 83 17.82 1.00 25.88
CA ASP A 83 18.03 -0.14 26.79
C ASP A 83 16.89 -1.18 26.72
N ASP A 84 15.68 -0.76 26.34
CA ASP A 84 14.51 -1.60 26.14
C ASP A 84 14.40 -2.18 24.71
N GLY A 85 15.45 -2.05 23.89
CA GLY A 85 15.56 -2.64 22.56
C GLY A 85 14.79 -1.91 21.46
N ARG A 86 14.27 -0.71 21.72
CA ARG A 86 13.67 0.16 20.70
C ARG A 86 14.73 1.00 20.00
N ARG A 87 14.35 1.63 18.88
CA ARG A 87 15.21 2.58 18.17
C ARG A 87 14.79 4.02 18.44
N LYS A 88 15.78 4.90 18.62
CA LYS A 88 15.57 6.37 18.64
C LYS A 88 16.59 7.05 17.74
N LYS A 89 16.35 8.31 17.42
CA LYS A 89 17.36 9.16 16.78
C LYS A 89 18.50 9.46 17.78
N PRO A 90 19.77 9.46 17.34
CA PRO A 90 20.88 9.85 18.20
C PRO A 90 20.81 11.33 18.59
N ASP A 91 21.57 11.70 19.62
CA ASP A 91 21.71 13.10 20.03
C ASP A 91 22.40 13.90 18.92
N GLY A 92 21.89 15.11 18.64
CA GLY A 92 22.41 15.96 17.56
C GLY A 92 22.00 15.53 16.14
N TYR A 93 21.04 14.61 15.99
CA TYR A 93 20.47 14.23 14.71
C TYR A 93 19.84 15.42 13.98
N ASP A 94 20.24 15.65 12.73
CA ASP A 94 19.64 16.63 11.82
C ASP A 94 19.01 15.92 10.62
N SER A 95 17.69 16.02 10.47
CA SER A 95 16.98 15.40 9.35
C SER A 95 17.41 15.89 7.97
N ARG A 96 18.02 17.08 7.84
CA ARG A 96 18.54 17.58 6.56
C ARG A 96 19.86 16.94 6.16
N ARG A 97 20.61 16.42 7.13
CA ARG A 97 21.94 15.82 6.94
C ARG A 97 21.89 14.29 7.05
N ASP A 98 21.18 13.79 8.05
CA ASP A 98 21.27 12.41 8.51
C ASP A 98 20.09 11.54 8.05
N ALA A 99 19.02 12.12 7.49
CA ALA A 99 17.86 11.33 7.08
C ALA A 99 18.19 10.40 5.91
N LEU A 100 17.68 9.17 6.02
CA LEU A 100 17.70 8.17 4.96
C LEU A 100 16.26 7.72 4.70
N SER A 101 15.92 7.59 3.41
CA SER A 101 14.70 6.91 2.97
C SER A 101 15.04 6.09 1.75
N THR A 102 14.96 4.76 1.89
CA THR A 102 15.20 3.81 0.80
C THR A 102 13.91 3.41 0.08
N ASN A 103 12.76 3.74 0.67
CA ASN A 103 11.44 3.35 0.19
C ASN A 103 11.32 1.83 -0.06
N PHE A 104 11.84 1.01 0.86
CA PHE A 104 11.85 -0.45 0.79
C PHE A 104 10.51 -1.10 1.22
N TRP A 105 9.39 -0.56 0.72
CA TRP A 105 8.03 -1.00 1.09
C TRP A 105 7.72 -2.45 0.69
N TRP A 106 8.45 -2.97 -0.30
CA TRP A 106 8.27 -4.31 -0.87
C TRP A 106 9.05 -5.41 -0.16
N GLY A 107 9.82 -5.09 0.89
CA GLY A 107 10.60 -6.06 1.65
C GLY A 107 10.34 -6.01 3.15
N ARG A 108 9.22 -5.44 3.59
CA ARG A 108 8.87 -5.37 5.01
C ARG A 108 8.74 -6.77 5.63
N ASN A 109 9.27 -6.90 6.84
CA ASN A 109 9.25 -8.12 7.63
C ASN A 109 8.94 -7.80 9.10
N ASP A 110 7.66 -7.90 9.46
CA ASP A 110 7.17 -7.56 10.80
C ASP A 110 7.80 -8.41 11.92
N GLY A 111 8.37 -9.58 11.60
CA GLY A 111 9.03 -10.46 12.58
C GLY A 111 10.37 -9.95 13.09
N ILE A 112 11.00 -9.00 12.37
CA ILE A 112 12.31 -8.42 12.74
C ILE A 112 12.29 -6.89 12.84
N GLU A 113 11.10 -6.28 12.69
CA GLU A 113 10.92 -4.84 12.84
C GLU A 113 11.30 -4.36 14.25
N ILE A 114 12.03 -3.24 14.30
CA ILE A 114 12.41 -2.58 15.54
C ILE A 114 11.50 -1.36 15.73
N ARG A 115 10.69 -1.41 16.78
CA ARG A 115 9.80 -0.30 17.17
C ARG A 115 10.61 0.94 17.51
N ASP A 116 10.17 2.10 17.02
CA ASP A 116 10.76 3.38 17.40
C ASP A 116 10.15 3.93 18.70
N THR A 117 10.82 4.87 19.35
CA THR A 117 10.33 5.50 20.59
C THR A 117 9.34 6.63 20.37
N GLY A 118 9.20 7.13 19.14
CA GLY A 118 8.39 8.31 18.81
C GLY A 118 6.93 8.00 18.46
N SER A 119 6.67 6.80 17.96
CA SER A 119 5.33 6.32 17.61
C SER A 119 4.50 5.96 18.85
N ASP A 120 3.19 6.23 18.77
CA ASP A 120 2.19 5.80 19.77
C ASP A 120 1.81 4.33 19.53
N TRP A 121 2.69 3.43 19.94
CA TRP A 121 2.46 1.99 19.79
C TRP A 121 1.28 1.49 20.60
N GLN A 122 0.93 2.14 21.72
CA GLN A 122 -0.22 1.73 22.52
C GLN A 122 -1.53 1.92 21.73
N LYS A 123 -1.69 3.07 21.06
CA LYS A 123 -2.83 3.30 20.18
C LYS A 123 -2.82 2.42 18.93
N PHE A 124 -1.66 2.11 18.38
CA PHE A 124 -1.55 1.11 17.31
C PHE A 124 -2.10 -0.26 17.74
N GLU A 125 -1.74 -0.76 18.92
CA GLU A 125 -2.24 -2.04 19.45
C GLU A 125 -3.74 -2.01 19.79
N GLU A 126 -4.27 -0.86 20.22
CA GLU A 126 -5.71 -0.67 20.44
C GLU A 126 -6.51 -0.84 19.16
N ILE A 127 -6.13 -0.11 18.10
CA ILE A 127 -6.79 -0.20 16.79
C ILE A 127 -6.60 -1.59 16.18
N SER A 128 -5.40 -2.17 16.29
CA SER A 128 -5.12 -3.51 15.77
C SER A 128 -6.05 -4.56 16.40
N ARG A 129 -6.29 -4.48 17.71
CA ARG A 129 -7.26 -5.36 18.40
C ARG A 129 -8.71 -5.14 17.97
N ILE A 130 -9.08 -3.94 17.54
CA ILE A 130 -10.41 -3.67 16.95
C ILE A 130 -10.49 -4.36 15.58
N TYR A 131 -9.47 -4.16 14.74
CA TYR A 131 -9.42 -4.75 13.40
C TYR A 131 -9.38 -6.26 13.44
N ASP A 132 -8.64 -6.87 14.36
CA ASP A 132 -8.57 -8.33 14.47
C ASP A 132 -9.93 -8.98 14.77
N LYS A 133 -10.90 -8.23 15.31
CA LYS A 133 -12.27 -8.72 15.56
C LYS A 133 -13.18 -8.60 14.34
N THR A 134 -12.90 -7.68 13.42
CA THR A 134 -13.82 -7.30 12.33
C THR A 134 -13.28 -7.56 10.95
N LYS A 135 -11.95 -7.66 10.80
CA LYS A 135 -11.30 -7.80 9.50
C LYS A 135 -11.66 -9.12 8.83
N ILE A 136 -11.95 -9.03 7.54
CA ILE A 136 -12.06 -10.17 6.65
C ILE A 136 -10.83 -10.23 5.76
N ASP A 137 -10.48 -11.43 5.30
CA ASP A 137 -9.44 -11.56 4.29
C ASP A 137 -9.87 -10.98 2.95
N TYR A 138 -8.92 -10.44 2.18
CA TYR A 138 -9.21 -9.97 0.82
C TYR A 138 -9.71 -11.15 -0.02
N PRO A 139 -10.99 -11.15 -0.43
CA PRO A 139 -11.65 -12.35 -0.95
C PRO A 139 -11.10 -12.76 -2.32
N TYR A 140 -10.43 -11.87 -3.05
CA TYR A 140 -9.96 -12.10 -4.42
C TYR A 140 -8.43 -12.14 -4.51
N SER A 141 -7.74 -12.45 -3.41
CA SER A 141 -6.26 -12.39 -3.33
C SER A 141 -5.54 -13.37 -4.26
N GLN A 142 -6.22 -14.46 -4.65
CA GLN A 142 -5.70 -15.50 -5.54
C GLN A 142 -6.36 -15.48 -6.93
N LEU A 143 -7.23 -14.50 -7.20
CA LEU A 143 -7.86 -14.38 -8.51
C LEU A 143 -6.85 -13.85 -9.52
N VAL A 144 -6.51 -14.68 -10.51
CA VAL A 144 -5.65 -14.31 -11.64
C VAL A 144 -6.54 -14.12 -12.86
N TRP A 145 -6.61 -12.90 -13.36
CA TRP A 145 -7.39 -12.55 -14.54
C TRP A 145 -6.72 -13.03 -15.82
N ASP A 146 -7.48 -13.65 -16.71
CA ASP A 146 -7.10 -13.91 -18.09
C ASP A 146 -7.62 -12.78 -18.99
N PHE A 147 -6.70 -12.02 -19.58
CA PHE A 147 -7.06 -10.92 -20.47
C PHE A 147 -6.95 -11.29 -21.96
N SER A 148 -6.57 -12.53 -22.29
CA SER A 148 -6.30 -12.95 -23.67
C SER A 148 -7.50 -12.72 -24.60
N GLY A 149 -8.70 -13.05 -24.14
CA GLY A 149 -9.96 -12.90 -24.89
C GLY A 149 -10.49 -11.47 -25.02
N ILE A 150 -9.96 -10.52 -24.24
CA ILE A 150 -10.46 -9.14 -24.14
C ILE A 150 -9.37 -8.07 -24.33
N SER A 151 -8.19 -8.48 -24.79
CA SER A 151 -7.01 -7.61 -24.93
C SER A 151 -7.25 -6.42 -25.86
N ARG A 152 -8.04 -6.61 -26.93
CA ARG A 152 -8.38 -5.57 -27.90
C ARG A 152 -9.26 -4.48 -27.27
N GLU A 153 -10.30 -4.88 -26.56
CA GLU A 153 -11.22 -3.99 -25.85
C GLU A 153 -10.48 -3.23 -24.73
N LEU A 154 -9.59 -3.91 -23.99
CA LEU A 154 -8.75 -3.27 -22.98
C LEU A 154 -7.86 -2.16 -23.56
N GLY A 155 -7.26 -2.39 -24.74
CA GLY A 155 -6.50 -1.35 -25.45
C GLY A 155 -7.36 -0.13 -25.80
N ALA A 156 -8.53 -0.34 -26.41
CA ALA A 156 -9.45 0.73 -26.75
C ALA A 156 -9.96 1.50 -25.51
N ILE A 157 -10.23 0.79 -24.41
CA ILE A 157 -10.63 1.39 -23.13
C ILE A 157 -9.50 2.21 -22.53
N ALA A 158 -8.25 1.75 -22.60
CA ALA A 158 -7.09 2.49 -22.10
C ALA A 158 -6.92 3.83 -22.83
N ASP A 159 -7.12 3.85 -24.15
CA ASP A 159 -7.10 5.07 -24.96
C ASP A 159 -8.19 6.05 -24.52
N VAL A 160 -9.44 5.57 -24.39
CA VAL A 160 -10.56 6.38 -23.88
C VAL A 160 -10.25 6.88 -22.46
N TRP A 161 -9.73 6.04 -21.57
CA TRP A 161 -9.37 6.45 -20.21
C TRP A 161 -8.32 7.58 -20.22
N GLY A 162 -7.29 7.45 -21.05
CA GLY A 162 -6.23 8.45 -21.18
C GLY A 162 -6.72 9.82 -21.66
N MET A 163 -7.75 9.85 -22.51
CA MET A 163 -8.34 11.08 -23.02
C MET A 163 -9.17 11.84 -21.97
N TYR A 164 -9.90 11.12 -21.10
CA TYR A 164 -10.91 11.73 -20.22
C TYR A 164 -10.47 11.83 -18.76
N MET A 165 -9.80 10.80 -18.23
CA MET A 165 -9.70 10.64 -16.78
C MET A 165 -8.93 11.78 -16.11
N ALA A 166 -7.86 12.28 -16.73
CA ALA A 166 -7.11 13.41 -16.18
C ALA A 166 -7.99 14.65 -15.93
N ARG A 167 -8.88 14.99 -16.87
CA ARG A 167 -9.78 16.14 -16.70
C ARG A 167 -10.84 15.87 -15.64
N ILE A 168 -11.39 14.66 -15.59
CA ILE A 168 -12.37 14.26 -14.57
C ILE A 168 -11.73 14.32 -13.17
N SER A 169 -10.56 13.71 -12.98
CA SER A 169 -9.87 13.63 -11.69
C SER A 169 -9.48 15.00 -11.13
N TYR A 170 -9.17 15.97 -12.00
CA TYR A 170 -8.84 17.33 -11.56
C TYR A 170 -10.03 18.29 -11.58
N GLY A 171 -11.25 17.81 -11.88
CA GLY A 171 -12.43 18.66 -11.99
C GLY A 171 -12.31 19.76 -13.05
N LYS A 172 -11.52 19.53 -14.11
CA LYS A 172 -11.21 20.52 -15.15
C LYS A 172 -12.24 20.49 -16.29
N THR A 173 -13.51 20.71 -15.94
CA THR A 173 -14.62 20.81 -16.89
C THR A 173 -15.70 21.72 -16.34
N ASP A 174 -16.28 22.55 -17.20
CA ASP A 174 -17.36 23.48 -16.83
C ASP A 174 -18.69 22.74 -16.57
N ASN A 175 -18.83 21.53 -17.11
CA ASN A 175 -19.98 20.66 -16.86
C ASN A 175 -19.52 19.22 -16.57
N PRO A 176 -19.28 18.88 -15.29
CA PRO A 176 -18.83 17.55 -14.89
C PRO A 176 -19.79 16.43 -15.30
N GLU A 177 -21.09 16.63 -15.17
CA GLU A 177 -22.09 15.61 -15.48
C GLU A 177 -22.08 15.24 -16.97
N ALA A 178 -22.09 16.25 -17.85
CA ALA A 178 -22.05 16.04 -19.29
C ALA A 178 -20.74 15.35 -19.71
N TYR A 179 -19.61 15.75 -19.13
CA TYR A 179 -18.31 15.19 -19.48
C TYR A 179 -18.15 13.73 -19.03
N VAL A 180 -18.69 13.38 -17.84
CA VAL A 180 -18.74 11.98 -17.39
C VAL A 180 -19.71 11.16 -18.24
N ALA A 181 -20.83 11.72 -18.69
CA ALA A 181 -21.75 11.04 -19.60
C ALA A 181 -21.09 10.72 -20.95
N GLU A 182 -20.33 11.67 -21.51
CA GLU A 182 -19.54 11.48 -22.72
C GLU A 182 -18.48 10.37 -22.54
N PHE A 183 -17.72 10.40 -21.45
CA PHE A 183 -16.76 9.36 -21.10
C PHE A 183 -17.41 7.97 -21.03
N ARG A 184 -18.55 7.83 -20.36
CA ARG A 184 -19.29 6.57 -20.27
C ARG A 184 -19.76 6.08 -21.65
N ALA A 185 -20.22 6.98 -22.51
CA ALA A 185 -20.62 6.63 -23.87
C ALA A 185 -19.41 6.17 -24.71
N ALA A 186 -18.25 6.82 -24.55
CA ALA A 186 -17.01 6.42 -25.21
C ALA A 186 -16.53 5.03 -24.72
N LEU A 187 -16.57 4.76 -23.41
CA LEU A 187 -16.25 3.45 -22.85
C LEU A 187 -17.16 2.34 -23.39
N LYS A 188 -18.47 2.59 -23.52
CA LYS A 188 -19.42 1.64 -24.13
C LYS A 188 -19.04 1.32 -25.58
N LYS A 189 -18.71 2.35 -26.39
CA LYS A 189 -18.22 2.15 -27.77
C LYS A 189 -16.89 1.38 -27.82
N ALA A 190 -16.04 1.54 -26.81
CA ALA A 190 -14.77 0.82 -26.69
C ALA A 190 -14.93 -0.64 -26.21
N GLY A 191 -16.14 -1.09 -25.86
CA GLY A 191 -16.40 -2.48 -25.47
C GLY A 191 -16.30 -2.75 -23.96
N ILE A 192 -16.48 -1.74 -23.10
CA ILE A 192 -16.42 -1.95 -21.64
C ILE A 192 -17.43 -3.00 -21.14
N GLU A 193 -18.60 -3.11 -21.78
CA GLU A 193 -19.61 -4.10 -21.39
C GLU A 193 -19.12 -5.53 -21.65
N THR A 194 -18.36 -5.75 -22.73
CA THR A 194 -17.72 -7.04 -23.02
C THR A 194 -16.68 -7.38 -21.95
N VAL A 195 -15.83 -6.41 -21.59
CA VAL A 195 -14.83 -6.60 -20.53
C VAL A 195 -15.50 -6.90 -19.18
N ILE A 196 -16.54 -6.16 -18.80
CA ILE A 196 -17.26 -6.39 -17.54
C ILE A 196 -17.89 -7.79 -17.52
N ALA A 197 -18.53 -8.22 -18.61
CA ALA A 197 -19.15 -9.54 -18.69
C ALA A 197 -18.13 -10.68 -18.58
N ASP A 198 -16.97 -10.53 -19.23
CA ASP A 198 -15.89 -11.51 -19.18
C ASP A 198 -15.27 -11.61 -17.77
N LEU A 199 -14.95 -10.46 -17.15
CA LEU A 199 -14.44 -10.43 -15.78
C LEU A 199 -15.48 -10.95 -14.77
N GLN A 200 -16.76 -10.67 -14.94
CA GLN A 200 -17.80 -11.23 -14.07
C GLN A 200 -17.84 -12.76 -14.19
N LYS A 201 -17.74 -13.30 -15.40
CA LYS A 201 -17.69 -14.76 -15.59
C LYS A 201 -16.47 -15.37 -14.89
N GLN A 202 -15.28 -14.79 -15.06
CA GLN A 202 -14.06 -15.27 -14.39
C GLN A 202 -14.19 -15.21 -12.86
N LEU A 203 -14.84 -14.16 -12.33
CA LEU A 203 -15.12 -14.02 -10.91
C LEU A 203 -16.12 -15.09 -10.40
N ASP A 204 -17.18 -15.36 -11.17
CA ASP A 204 -18.17 -16.39 -10.85
C ASP A 204 -17.54 -17.79 -10.86
N ASP A 205 -16.73 -18.09 -11.88
CA ASP A 205 -15.97 -19.34 -11.99
C ASP A 205 -15.03 -19.50 -10.79
N PHE A 206 -14.31 -18.45 -10.38
CA PHE A 206 -13.45 -18.46 -9.19
C PHE A 206 -14.24 -18.70 -7.89
N ASN A 207 -15.39 -18.04 -7.72
CA ASN A 207 -16.21 -18.22 -6.52
C ASN A 207 -16.84 -19.61 -6.43
N SER A 208 -17.11 -20.27 -7.56
CA SER A 208 -17.63 -21.64 -7.60
C SER A 208 -16.63 -22.72 -7.17
N GLN A 209 -15.33 -22.38 -7.16
CA GLN A 209 -14.24 -23.28 -6.80
C GLN A 209 -13.83 -23.19 -5.32
N LYS A 210 -14.41 -22.25 -4.56
CA LYS A 210 -14.20 -22.08 -3.12
C LYS A 210 -15.16 -22.93 -2.30
#